data_AF-A0A4Q3W7B9-F1
#
_entry.id   AF-A0A4Q3W7B9-F1
#
_cell.length_a   1.000
_cell.length_b   1.000
_cell.length_c   1.000
_cell.angle_alpha   90.00
_cell.angle_beta   90.00
_cell.angle_gamma   90.00
#
_symmetry.space_group_name_H-M   'P 1'
#
loop_
_entity.id
_entity.type
_entity.pdbx_description
1 polymer ?
#
loop_
_entity_poly.entity_id
_entity_poly.type
_entity_poly.pdbx_seq_one_letter_code
_entity_poly.pdbx_strand_id
1 'polypeptide(L)'
;MAQSMGMSTGMEQSLNPKMIAFYELLQQPGVELEQAIESELQDNPALEVTAERLCPACGAHMMSAVCRECGYKFTKEEEEATEAVHEKIQDLAIEASPMEKPVYTGDEDGFDVMARLTATETLSEHLRWQWRMSCSDENRSLGDQLIGCINDDGYLD
;
A
#
# COMPACT_ATOMS: atom_id res chain seq x y z
N MET A 1 -18.21 23.55 -63.47
CA MET A 1 -17.98 22.10 -63.27
C MET A 1 -16.59 21.98 -62.66
N ALA A 2 -16.49 21.91 -61.31
CA ALA A 2 -16.14 20.70 -60.56
C ALA A 2 -14.84 20.05 -61.11
N GLN A 3 -13.74 19.96 -60.37
CA GLN A 3 -13.61 19.14 -59.18
C GLN A 3 -12.36 19.52 -58.36
N SER A 4 -12.51 19.37 -57.05
CA SER A 4 -11.52 19.43 -55.98
C SER A 4 -10.46 18.33 -56.07
N MET A 5 -9.20 18.64 -55.76
CA MET A 5 -8.24 17.66 -55.22
C MET A 5 -7.80 18.14 -53.85
N GLY A 6 -8.32 17.48 -52.82
CA GLY A 6 -8.00 17.74 -51.42
C GLY A 6 -6.62 17.19 -51.08
N MET A 7 -5.79 18.04 -50.47
CA MET A 7 -4.55 17.65 -49.83
C MET A 7 -4.92 17.03 -48.47
N SER A 8 -4.80 15.71 -48.35
CA SER A 8 -4.99 15.01 -47.07
C SER A 8 -3.76 15.24 -46.18
N THR A 9 -3.81 16.27 -45.34
CA THR A 9 -2.94 16.39 -44.16
C THR A 9 -3.48 15.46 -43.07
N GLY A 10 -3.20 14.16 -43.22
CA GLY A 10 -3.44 13.18 -42.17
C GLY A 10 -2.33 13.27 -41.14
N MET A 11 -2.60 13.90 -40.00
CA MET A 11 -1.73 13.84 -38.84
C MET A 11 -2.00 12.50 -38.14
N GLU A 12 -1.36 11.42 -38.61
CA GLU A 12 -1.43 10.14 -37.93
C GLU A 12 -0.69 10.27 -36.59
N GLN A 13 -1.46 10.33 -35.51
CA GLN A 13 -0.92 10.22 -34.15
C GLN A 13 -0.50 8.76 -33.93
N SER A 14 0.72 8.42 -34.33
CA SER A 14 1.30 7.12 -34.02
C SER A 14 1.46 7.03 -32.50
N LEU A 15 0.74 6.11 -31.87
CA LEU A 15 0.93 5.81 -30.46
C LEU A 15 2.38 5.36 -30.24
N ASN A 16 3.04 5.98 -29.27
CA ASN A 16 4.43 5.66 -28.97
C ASN A 16 4.50 4.19 -28.49
N PRO A 17 5.31 3.33 -29.11
CA PRO A 17 5.39 1.91 -28.74
C PRO A 17 5.76 1.71 -27.26
N LYS A 18 6.48 2.65 -26.64
CA LYS A 18 6.75 2.61 -25.19
C LYS A 18 5.49 2.79 -24.34
N MET A 19 4.55 3.61 -24.81
CA MET A 19 3.28 3.83 -24.09
C MET A 19 2.39 2.60 -24.16
N ILE A 20 2.36 1.93 -25.31
CA ILE A 20 1.59 0.69 -25.49
C ILE A 20 2.10 -0.40 -24.55
N ALA A 21 3.41 -0.64 -24.55
CA ALA A 21 4.04 -1.61 -23.65
C ALA A 21 3.78 -1.29 -22.17
N PHE A 22 3.82 0.00 -21.80
CA PHE A 22 3.50 0.43 -20.44
C PHE A 22 2.05 0.14 -20.05
N TYR A 23 1.09 0.41 -20.94
CA TYR A 23 -0.31 0.11 -20.68
C TYR A 23 -0.60 -1.38 -20.61
N GLU A 24 0.06 -2.18 -21.43
CA GLU A 24 -0.04 -3.63 -21.42
C GLU A 24 0.42 -4.21 -20.07
N LEU A 25 1.55 -3.71 -19.55
CA LEU A 25 2.07 -4.09 -18.24
C LEU A 25 1.10 -3.74 -17.09
N LEU A 26 0.48 -2.56 -17.14
CA LEU A 26 -0.47 -2.12 -16.11
C LEU A 26 -1.81 -2.90 -16.09
N GLN A 27 -2.15 -3.56 -17.19
CA GLN A 27 -3.42 -4.28 -17.32
C GLN A 27 -3.34 -5.74 -16.88
N GLN A 28 -2.14 -6.28 -16.66
CA GLN A 28 -1.98 -7.68 -16.23
C GLN A 28 -2.33 -7.87 -14.76
N PRO A 29 -2.93 -9.02 -14.39
CA PRO A 29 -3.08 -9.40 -12.98
C PRO A 29 -1.70 -9.69 -12.35
N GLY A 30 -1.57 -9.46 -11.03
CA GLY A 30 -0.28 -9.53 -10.33
C GLY A 30 0.52 -10.82 -10.57
N VAL A 31 -0.16 -11.96 -10.64
CA VAL A 31 0.47 -13.28 -10.88
C VAL A 31 1.09 -13.37 -12.28
N GLU A 32 0.44 -12.82 -13.31
CA GLU A 32 0.99 -12.81 -14.66
C GLU A 32 2.18 -11.85 -14.78
N LEU A 33 2.12 -10.73 -14.07
CA LEU A 33 3.21 -9.77 -13.96
C LEU A 33 4.47 -10.40 -13.33
N GLU A 34 4.31 -11.15 -12.24
CA GLU A 34 5.40 -11.87 -11.59
C GLU A 34 6.02 -12.91 -12.53
N GLN A 35 5.20 -13.67 -13.25
CA GLN A 35 5.67 -14.65 -14.23
C GLN A 35 6.41 -13.98 -15.41
N ALA A 36 5.94 -12.81 -15.86
CA ALA A 36 6.60 -12.04 -16.90
C ALA A 36 7.97 -11.52 -16.43
N ILE A 37 8.06 -11.00 -15.19
CA ILE A 37 9.33 -10.55 -14.59
C ILE A 37 10.32 -11.71 -14.48
N GLU A 38 9.87 -12.88 -14.02
CA GLU A 38 10.70 -14.10 -13.91
C GLU A 38 11.24 -14.55 -15.28
N SER A 39 10.39 -14.54 -16.32
CA SER A 39 10.81 -14.87 -17.69
C SER A 39 11.86 -13.89 -18.20
N GLU A 40 11.65 -12.58 -18.01
CA GLU A 40 12.60 -11.55 -18.43
C GLU A 40 13.93 -11.64 -17.67
N LEU A 41 13.91 -12.04 -16.40
CA LEU A 41 15.13 -12.30 -15.62
C LEU A 41 15.93 -13.49 -16.18
N GLN A 42 15.26 -14.51 -16.70
CA GLN A 42 15.93 -15.67 -17.33
C GLN A 42 16.49 -15.33 -18.71
N ASP A 43 15.75 -14.55 -19.50
CA ASP A 43 16.10 -14.22 -20.87
C ASP A 43 17.11 -13.06 -20.97
N ASN A 44 17.09 -12.14 -20.02
CA ASN A 44 17.96 -10.96 -20.00
C ASN A 44 19.06 -11.07 -18.93
N PRO A 45 20.28 -11.52 -19.30
CA PRO A 45 21.39 -11.71 -18.36
C PRO A 45 21.94 -10.42 -17.76
N ALA A 46 21.45 -9.25 -18.16
CA ALA A 46 21.80 -7.97 -17.55
C ALA A 46 20.88 -7.57 -16.39
N LEU A 47 19.75 -8.27 -16.20
CA LEU A 47 18.82 -8.03 -15.09
C LEU A 47 19.21 -8.90 -13.89
N GLU A 48 19.20 -8.29 -12.71
CA GLU A 48 19.45 -8.95 -11.43
C GLU A 48 18.46 -8.40 -10.39
N VAL A 49 17.92 -9.27 -9.54
CA VAL A 49 17.05 -8.85 -8.43
C VAL A 49 17.93 -8.31 -7.31
N THR A 50 17.96 -6.98 -7.16
CA THR A 50 18.68 -6.34 -6.06
C THR A 50 17.82 -6.34 -4.79
N ALA A 51 18.31 -6.99 -3.73
CA ALA A 51 17.73 -6.92 -2.39
C ALA A 51 18.06 -5.59 -1.68
N GLU A 52 17.96 -4.49 -2.42
CA GLU A 52 18.22 -3.15 -1.92
C GLU A 52 17.05 -2.70 -1.04
N ARG A 53 17.36 -2.29 0.20
CA ARG A 53 16.33 -1.82 1.13
C ARG A 53 15.77 -0.50 0.64
N LEU A 54 14.55 -0.51 0.12
CA LEU A 54 13.83 0.70 -0.25
C LEU A 54 13.04 1.25 0.95
N CYS A 55 12.97 2.57 1.06
CA CYS A 55 12.17 3.23 2.08
C CYS A 55 10.68 3.05 1.75
N PRO A 56 9.84 2.48 2.64
CA PRO A 56 8.42 2.27 2.37
C PRO A 56 7.64 3.60 2.26
N ALA A 57 8.16 4.70 2.80
CA ALA A 57 7.50 6.00 2.74
C ALA A 57 7.78 6.77 1.42
N CYS A 58 8.96 6.63 0.83
CA CYS A 58 9.38 7.46 -0.31
C CYS A 58 10.13 6.72 -1.43
N GLY A 59 10.36 5.41 -1.31
CA GLY A 59 11.03 4.59 -2.33
C GLY A 59 12.55 4.80 -2.42
N ALA A 60 13.15 5.57 -1.52
CA ALA A 60 14.60 5.86 -1.52
C ALA A 60 15.43 4.65 -1.09
N HIS A 61 16.64 4.50 -1.65
CA HIS A 61 17.59 3.51 -1.17
C HIS A 61 18.05 3.81 0.27
N MET A 62 17.84 2.88 1.19
CA MET A 62 18.22 2.99 2.59
C MET A 62 19.54 2.27 2.86
N MET A 63 20.52 3.01 3.38
CA MET A 63 21.80 2.46 3.84
C MET A 63 21.88 2.35 5.38
N SER A 64 20.86 2.84 6.07
CA SER A 64 20.77 2.85 7.54
C SER A 64 19.31 2.70 7.97
N ALA A 65 19.06 2.48 9.26
CA ALA A 65 17.71 2.45 9.83
C ALA A 65 16.94 3.77 9.70
N VAL A 66 17.55 4.84 9.17
CA VAL A 66 16.87 6.11 8.88
C VAL A 66 17.06 6.48 7.41
N CYS A 67 15.96 6.74 6.73
CA CYS A 67 15.97 7.27 5.37
C CYS A 67 16.53 8.69 5.37
N ARG A 68 17.52 8.96 4.50
CA ARG A 68 18.16 10.28 4.40
C ARG A 68 17.30 11.32 3.66
N GLU A 69 16.34 10.88 2.85
CA GLU A 69 15.48 11.77 2.06
C GLU A 69 14.23 12.22 2.83
N CYS A 70 13.54 11.31 3.53
CA CYS A 70 12.30 11.63 4.23
C CYS A 70 12.37 11.50 5.76
N GLY A 71 13.51 11.06 6.31
CA GLY A 71 13.68 10.88 7.75
C GLY A 71 12.91 9.70 8.35
N TYR A 72 12.28 8.86 7.51
CA TYR A 72 11.58 7.67 7.96
C TYR A 72 12.53 6.73 8.70
N LYS A 73 12.12 6.27 9.89
CA LYS A 73 12.89 5.33 10.69
C LYS A 73 12.32 3.94 10.48
N PHE A 74 13.12 3.07 9.90
CA PHE A 74 12.82 1.66 9.75
C PHE A 74 13.09 0.98 11.09
N THR A 75 12.03 0.52 11.76
CA THR A 75 12.13 -0.17 13.04
C THR A 75 12.41 -1.65 12.84
N LYS A 76 12.96 -2.30 13.88
CA LYS A 76 13.29 -3.73 13.86
C LYS A 76 12.04 -4.63 13.74
N GLU A 77 10.90 -4.13 14.19
CA GLU A 77 9.59 -4.76 14.06
C GLU A 77 9.11 -4.75 12.59
N GLU A 78 9.41 -3.69 11.85
CA GLU A 78 9.13 -3.59 10.41
C GLU A 78 10.09 -4.44 9.56
N GLU A 79 11.32 -4.70 10.04
CA GLU A 79 12.27 -5.62 9.40
C GLU A 79 11.76 -7.07 9.41
N GLU A 80 11.33 -7.57 10.57
CA GLU A 80 10.70 -8.89 10.71
C GLU A 80 9.37 -8.97 9.93
N ALA A 81 8.61 -7.87 9.86
CA ALA A 81 7.39 -7.81 9.05
C ALA A 81 7.70 -7.89 7.55
N THR A 82 8.73 -7.20 7.04
CA THR A 82 9.09 -7.26 5.60
C THR A 82 9.58 -8.63 5.16
N GLU A 83 10.34 -9.34 6.00
CA GLU A 83 10.75 -10.73 5.71
C GLU A 83 9.55 -11.69 5.73
N ALA A 84 8.62 -11.51 6.67
CA ALA A 84 7.38 -12.29 6.72
C ALA A 84 6.39 -11.96 5.59
N VAL A 85 6.43 -10.74 5.05
CA VAL A 85 5.60 -10.31 3.91
C VAL A 85 6.04 -10.99 2.62
N HIS A 86 7.35 -11.25 2.42
CA HIS A 86 7.80 -11.97 1.22
C HIS A 86 7.27 -13.42 1.17
N GLU A 87 7.20 -14.13 2.30
CA GLU A 87 6.54 -15.45 2.38
C GLU A 87 5.01 -15.36 2.25
N LYS A 88 4.38 -14.29 2.76
CA LYS A 88 2.91 -14.18 2.82
C LYS A 88 2.25 -13.53 1.60
N ILE A 89 3.00 -12.82 0.75
CA ILE A 89 2.47 -12.28 -0.52
C ILE A 89 1.98 -13.43 -1.42
N GLN A 90 2.61 -14.60 -1.35
CA GLN A 90 2.22 -15.78 -2.12
C GLN A 90 0.83 -16.32 -1.75
N ASP A 91 0.38 -16.09 -0.50
CA ASP A 91 -0.89 -16.61 0.03
C ASP A 91 -2.00 -15.54 0.14
N LEU A 92 -1.67 -14.24 0.16
CA LEU A 92 -2.60 -13.14 0.44
C LEU A 92 -3.04 -12.32 -0.79
N ALA A 93 -2.70 -12.76 -2.02
CA ALA A 93 -3.08 -12.06 -3.27
C ALA A 93 -4.61 -11.90 -3.51
N ILE A 94 -5.46 -12.30 -2.57
CA ILE A 94 -6.93 -12.21 -2.64
C ILE A 94 -7.50 -11.10 -1.73
N GLU A 95 -6.77 -10.63 -0.72
CA GLU A 95 -7.29 -9.63 0.22
C GLU A 95 -6.44 -8.37 0.19
N ALA A 96 -6.59 -7.60 -0.89
CA ALA A 96 -6.12 -6.23 -0.98
C ALA A 96 -6.94 -5.34 -0.02
N SER A 97 -6.71 -5.48 1.28
CA SER A 97 -7.12 -4.46 2.24
C SER A 97 -6.32 -3.20 1.92
N PRO A 98 -6.94 -2.01 1.80
CA PRO A 98 -6.21 -0.80 1.47
C PRO A 98 -5.22 -0.52 2.60
N MET A 99 -3.92 -0.71 2.33
CA MET A 99 -2.88 -0.14 3.17
C MET A 99 -3.11 1.37 3.16
N GLU A 100 -3.61 1.91 4.27
CA GLU A 100 -3.91 3.32 4.39
C GLU A 100 -2.61 4.11 4.16
N LYS A 101 -2.49 4.70 2.97
CA LYS A 101 -1.40 5.61 2.67
C LYS A 101 -1.40 6.71 3.72
N PRO A 102 -0.26 7.03 4.35
CA PRO A 102 -0.21 8.15 5.27
C PRO A 102 -0.66 9.40 4.53
N VAL A 103 -1.79 9.96 4.98
CA VAL A 103 -2.38 11.17 4.40
C VAL A 103 -1.43 12.32 4.70
N TYR A 104 -0.71 12.78 3.68
CA TYR A 104 0.08 14.00 3.75
C TYR A 104 -0.87 15.18 3.60
N THR A 105 -1.38 15.72 4.70
CA THR A 105 -1.97 17.05 4.70
C THR A 105 -0.82 18.05 4.61
N GLY A 106 -0.61 18.58 3.40
CA GLY A 106 0.33 19.66 3.16
C GLY A 106 -0.18 20.94 3.80
N ASP A 107 0.29 21.25 5.01
CA ASP A 107 0.22 22.58 5.58
C ASP A 107 1.59 22.91 6.21
N GLU A 108 2.10 24.10 5.91
CA GLU A 108 3.50 24.51 6.08
C GLU A 108 3.88 24.89 7.52
N ASP A 109 3.08 24.51 8.52
CA ASP A 109 3.36 24.82 9.92
C ASP A 109 3.52 23.55 10.76
N GLY A 110 4.79 23.21 11.02
CA GLY A 110 5.15 22.28 12.07
C GLY A 110 4.96 20.82 11.70
N PHE A 111 6.06 20.11 11.63
CA PHE A 111 6.12 18.66 11.73
C PHE A 111 5.41 18.24 13.03
N ASP A 112 4.10 17.98 12.98
CA ASP A 112 3.33 17.63 14.17
C ASP A 112 3.66 16.19 14.56
N VAL A 113 4.75 16.05 15.31
CA VAL A 113 5.19 14.81 15.94
C VAL A 113 4.06 14.21 16.79
N MET A 114 3.14 15.03 17.32
CA MET A 114 2.02 14.57 18.13
C MET A 114 0.95 13.86 17.29
N ALA A 115 0.65 14.33 16.08
CA ALA A 115 -0.25 13.64 15.15
C ALA A 115 0.28 12.28 14.70
N ARG A 116 1.61 12.06 14.69
CA ARG A 116 2.23 10.74 14.44
C ARG A 116 2.27 9.84 15.67
N LEU A 117 2.13 10.40 16.87
CA LEU A 117 2.12 9.65 18.14
C LEU A 117 0.72 9.19 18.54
N THR A 118 -0.33 9.75 17.95
CA THR A 118 -1.69 9.28 18.15
C THR A 118 -1.88 7.98 17.38
N ALA A 119 -1.79 6.85 18.08
CA ALA A 119 -2.33 5.59 17.60
C ALA A 119 -3.83 5.80 17.31
N THR A 120 -4.28 5.41 16.12
CA THR A 120 -5.70 5.39 15.79
C THR A 120 -6.37 4.33 16.68
N GLU A 121 -7.27 4.76 17.55
CA GLU A 121 -8.01 3.85 18.43
C GLU A 121 -9.03 3.07 17.59
N THR A 122 -9.03 1.73 17.71
CA THR A 122 -10.02 0.90 17.03
C THR A 122 -11.39 1.02 17.70
N LEU A 123 -12.49 0.78 16.96
CA LEU A 123 -13.86 0.78 17.51
C LEU A 123 -13.95 -0.14 18.74
N SER A 124 -13.37 -1.34 18.63
CA SER A 124 -13.31 -2.31 19.72
C SER A 124 -12.56 -1.80 20.96
N GLU A 125 -11.45 -1.09 20.79
CA GLU A 125 -10.70 -0.49 21.91
C GLU A 125 -11.50 0.61 22.58
N HIS A 126 -12.12 1.47 21.79
CA HIS A 126 -12.96 2.56 22.28
C HIS A 126 -14.14 2.03 23.11
N LEU A 127 -14.84 1.01 22.61
CA LEU A 127 -15.95 0.39 23.31
C LEU A 127 -15.50 -0.33 24.59
N ARG A 128 -14.34 -1.00 24.60
CA ARG A 128 -13.77 -1.59 25.83
C ARG A 128 -13.41 -0.53 26.85
N TRP A 129 -12.86 0.61 26.41
CA TRP A 129 -12.55 1.72 27.31
C TRP A 129 -13.82 2.27 27.98
N GLN A 130 -14.87 2.51 27.20
CA GLN A 130 -16.17 2.95 27.71
C GLN A 130 -16.81 1.92 28.66
N TRP A 131 -16.74 0.63 28.31
CA TRP A 131 -17.28 -0.44 29.14
C TRP A 131 -16.56 -0.53 30.50
N ARG A 132 -15.22 -0.46 30.49
CA ARG A 132 -14.42 -0.49 31.73
C ARG A 132 -14.71 0.68 32.67
N MET A 133 -15.15 1.83 32.16
CA MET A 133 -15.54 2.96 32.99
C MET A 133 -16.90 2.80 33.68
N SER A 134 -17.79 1.97 33.12
CA SER A 134 -19.20 1.90 33.53
C SER A 134 -19.64 0.53 34.06
N CYS A 135 -18.86 -0.53 33.87
CA CYS A 135 -19.26 -1.89 34.24
C CYS A 135 -19.07 -2.20 35.75
N SER A 136 -19.91 -3.09 36.26
CA SER A 136 -19.68 -3.82 37.51
C SER A 136 -18.80 -5.05 37.27
N ASP A 137 -18.07 -5.52 38.30
CA ASP A 137 -17.15 -6.67 38.17
C ASP A 137 -17.84 -7.94 37.65
N GLU A 138 -19.12 -8.15 37.99
CA GLU A 138 -19.91 -9.30 37.56
C GLU A 138 -20.18 -9.29 36.04
N ASN A 139 -20.36 -8.11 35.44
CA ASN A 139 -20.71 -7.97 34.03
C ASN A 139 -19.48 -7.76 33.13
N ARG A 140 -18.31 -7.54 33.71
CA ARG A 140 -17.09 -7.21 32.99
C ARG A 140 -16.77 -8.21 31.87
N SER A 141 -16.83 -9.50 32.19
CA SER A 141 -16.58 -10.58 31.23
C SER A 141 -17.64 -10.67 30.14
N LEU A 142 -18.90 -10.33 30.44
CA LEU A 142 -19.99 -10.39 29.46
C LEU A 142 -19.85 -9.30 28.41
N GLY A 143 -19.52 -8.08 28.84
CA GLY A 143 -19.31 -6.96 27.91
C GLY A 143 -18.07 -7.12 27.03
N ASP A 144 -16.97 -7.68 27.55
CA ASP A 144 -15.79 -7.97 26.73
C ASP A 144 -16.09 -8.99 25.62
N GLN A 145 -16.96 -9.99 25.89
CA GLN A 145 -17.42 -10.95 24.87
C GLN A 145 -18.32 -10.29 23.84
N LEU A 146 -19.30 -9.48 24.27
CA LEU A 146 -20.20 -8.76 23.36
C LEU A 146 -19.45 -7.79 22.46
N ILE A 147 -18.49 -7.03 23.00
CA ILE A 147 -17.66 -6.11 22.20
C ILE A 147 -16.80 -6.89 21.20
N GLY A 148 -16.35 -8.11 21.55
CA GLY A 148 -15.62 -8.97 20.62
C GLY A 148 -16.45 -9.52 19.46
N CYS A 149 -17.79 -9.46 19.55
CA CYS A 149 -18.72 -9.87 18.49
C CYS A 149 -19.17 -8.69 17.60
N ILE A 150 -18.67 -7.48 17.83
CA ILE A 150 -19.04 -6.30 17.04
C ILE A 150 -18.07 -6.17 15.85
N ASN A 151 -18.62 -6.14 14.64
CA ASN A 151 -17.89 -5.91 13.40
C ASN A 151 -17.52 -4.43 13.24
N ASP A 152 -16.64 -4.11 12.28
CA ASP A 152 -16.18 -2.73 12.03
C ASP A 152 -17.32 -1.76 11.65
N ASP A 153 -18.45 -2.27 11.15
CA ASP A 153 -19.68 -1.50 10.87
C ASP A 153 -20.55 -1.25 12.11
N GLY A 154 -20.21 -1.80 13.27
CA GLY A 154 -20.94 -1.62 14.53
C GLY A 154 -22.13 -2.56 14.77
N TYR A 155 -22.25 -3.65 13.99
CA TYR A 155 -23.28 -4.68 14.16
C TYR A 155 -22.72 -5.93 14.86
N LEU A 156 -23.59 -6.66 15.56
CA LEU A 156 -23.26 -7.96 16.14
C LEU A 156 -23.30 -9.04 15.05
N ASP A 157 -22.27 -9.87 15.01
CA ASP A 157 -22.22 -11.12 14.24
C ASP A 157 -22.99 -12.26 14.95
#